data_AF-A0A1M5RH88-F1
#
_entry.id   AF-A0A1M5RH88-F1
#
_cell.length_a   1.000
_cell.length_b   1.000
_cell.length_c   1.000
_cell.angle_alpha   90.00
_cell.angle_beta   90.00
_cell.angle_gamma   90.00
#
_symmetry.space_group_name_H-M   'P 1'
#
loop_
_entity.id
_entity.type
_entity.pdbx_description
1 polymer ?
#
loop_
_entity_poly.entity_id
_entity_poly.type
_entity_poly.pdbx_seq_one_letter_code
_entity_poly.pdbx_strand_id
1 'polypeptide(L)'
;MATIHSDNNCESFVDFCKREADGLKLTSDEMHQENREQEELNALLKKRSERKCALLYNNLDLILRHRDEIVATPRYANIDVHYAIRGGGLYVGHLSAVRHFNFAGTLVSIGLKLSSLLEIWDNEQFKVECKCGDTAVIRSFSGSPLSGGSMATAVCPKCKKEIHVKNRSFGGYCGLMSIGHERDIEKVVKSIIAKWTLAEVAYEKNAAEGKDAKWRKAGLKLRDDGEPCNLETMINELKLKEFQLASR
;
A
#
# COMPACT_ATOMS: atom_id res chain seq x y z
N MET A 1 42.48 -3.92 34.42
CA MET A 1 42.26 -3.44 33.04
C MET A 1 42.90 -4.45 32.11
N ALA A 2 42.11 -5.29 31.46
CA ALA A 2 42.58 -6.25 30.47
C ALA A 2 42.08 -5.78 29.09
N THR A 3 43.02 -5.51 28.21
CA THR A 3 42.84 -5.04 26.84
C THR A 3 42.25 -6.15 25.99
N ILE A 4 41.08 -5.92 25.40
CA ILE A 4 40.51 -6.76 24.35
C ILE A 4 41.18 -6.31 23.04
N HIS A 5 42.08 -7.14 22.51
CA HIS A 5 42.57 -6.98 21.13
C HIS A 5 41.47 -7.44 20.16
N SER A 6 41.00 -6.53 19.30
CA SER A 6 40.13 -6.88 18.18
C SER A 6 40.99 -7.38 17.01
N ASP A 7 41.16 -8.69 16.90
CA ASP A 7 41.68 -9.31 15.69
C ASP A 7 40.59 -9.29 14.61
N ASN A 8 40.57 -8.23 13.81
CA ASN A 8 39.86 -8.17 12.55
C ASN A 8 40.62 -9.00 11.50
N ASN A 9 40.60 -10.32 11.64
CA ASN A 9 41.07 -11.22 10.60
C ASN A 9 39.91 -11.54 9.64
N CYS A 10 39.94 -10.96 8.45
CA CYS A 10 39.13 -11.42 7.32
C CYS A 10 39.57 -12.85 6.99
N GLU A 11 38.66 -13.80 7.13
CA GLU A 11 38.90 -15.20 6.79
C GLU A 11 39.22 -15.35 5.30
N SER A 12 40.19 -16.20 4.96
CA SER A 12 40.51 -16.50 3.56
C SER A 12 39.44 -17.41 2.95
N PHE A 13 39.16 -17.24 1.66
CA PHE A 13 38.21 -18.10 0.93
C PHE A 13 38.56 -19.61 1.02
N VAL A 14 39.85 -19.93 1.21
CA VAL A 14 40.33 -21.31 1.36
C VAL A 14 39.92 -21.89 2.72
N ASP A 15 39.97 -21.09 3.78
CA ASP A 15 39.54 -21.52 5.12
C ASP A 15 38.01 -21.64 5.20
N PHE A 16 37.30 -20.77 4.47
CA PHE A 16 35.86 -20.85 4.27
C PHE A 16 35.44 -22.17 3.60
N CYS A 17 36.07 -22.53 2.46
CA CYS A 17 35.76 -23.78 1.75
C CYS A 17 36.09 -25.04 2.58
N LYS A 18 37.12 -24.99 3.43
CA LYS A 18 37.45 -26.09 4.34
C LYS A 18 36.38 -26.28 5.43
N ARG A 19 35.88 -25.19 6.03
CA ARG A 19 34.80 -25.28 7.03
C ARG A 19 33.48 -25.78 6.44
N GLU A 20 33.16 -25.40 5.20
CA GLU A 20 31.99 -25.91 4.49
C GLU A 20 32.11 -27.43 4.20
N ALA A 21 33.32 -27.88 3.82
CA ALA A 21 33.62 -29.29 3.62
C ALA A 21 33.55 -30.13 4.92
N ASP A 22 33.82 -29.51 6.08
CA ASP A 22 33.75 -30.12 7.41
C ASP A 22 32.31 -30.15 7.99
N GLY A 23 31.28 -29.79 7.20
CA GLY A 23 29.88 -29.98 7.54
C GLY A 23 29.24 -28.91 8.43
N LEU A 24 29.92 -27.77 8.65
CA LEU A 24 29.33 -26.60 9.30
C LEU A 24 28.37 -25.91 8.34
N LYS A 25 27.06 -26.04 8.60
CA LYS A 25 26.01 -25.36 7.82
C LYS A 25 26.21 -23.84 7.87
N LEU A 26 26.43 -23.23 6.71
CA LEU A 26 26.51 -21.77 6.52
C LEU A 26 25.21 -21.04 6.89
N THR A 27 24.11 -21.78 6.94
CA THR A 27 22.78 -21.31 7.25
C THR A 27 22.27 -22.10 8.46
N SER A 28 22.04 -21.43 9.58
CA SER A 28 21.50 -22.09 10.77
C SER A 28 20.11 -22.67 10.46
N ASP A 29 19.74 -23.75 11.14
CA ASP A 29 18.38 -24.30 11.04
C ASP A 29 17.32 -23.25 11.45
N GLU A 30 17.71 -22.26 12.27
CA GLU A 30 16.91 -21.08 12.61
C GLU A 30 16.68 -20.16 11.41
N MET A 31 17.69 -19.88 10.58
CA MET A 31 17.51 -19.05 9.38
C MET A 31 16.64 -19.73 8.32
N HIS A 32 16.71 -21.07 8.22
CA HIS A 32 15.77 -21.83 7.38
C HIS A 32 14.34 -21.82 7.94
N GLN A 33 14.19 -21.80 9.26
CA GLN A 33 12.89 -21.67 9.91
C GLN A 33 12.29 -20.28 9.69
N GLU A 34 13.06 -19.21 9.89
CA GLU A 34 12.64 -17.82 9.63
C GLU A 34 12.24 -17.61 8.17
N ASN A 35 13.01 -18.16 7.21
CA ASN A 35 12.67 -18.07 5.80
C ASN A 35 11.34 -18.77 5.48
N ARG A 36 11.08 -19.94 6.07
CA ARG A 36 9.80 -20.65 5.90
C ARG A 36 8.64 -19.86 6.49
N GLU A 37 8.79 -19.32 7.69
CA GLU A 37 7.77 -18.48 8.33
C GLU A 37 7.48 -17.21 7.51
N GLN A 38 8.52 -16.59 6.95
CA GLN A 38 8.39 -15.43 6.08
C GLN A 38 7.68 -15.77 4.77
N GLU A 39 7.98 -16.92 4.16
CA GLU A 39 7.31 -17.43 2.97
C GLU A 39 5.82 -17.72 3.23
N GLU A 40 5.49 -18.36 4.35
CA GLU A 40 4.12 -18.62 4.77
C GLU A 40 3.33 -17.33 5.00
N LEU A 41 3.94 -16.36 5.70
CA LEU A 41 3.35 -15.04 5.94
C LEU A 41 3.10 -14.31 4.61
N ASN A 42 4.08 -14.30 3.71
CA ASN A 42 3.95 -13.71 2.38
C ASN A 42 2.84 -14.37 1.57
N ALA A 43 2.71 -15.70 1.64
CA ALA A 43 1.64 -16.43 0.96
C ALA A 43 0.25 -16.07 1.50
N LEU A 44 0.09 -15.92 2.82
CA LEU A 44 -1.16 -15.47 3.44
C LEU A 44 -1.52 -14.04 3.04
N LEU A 45 -0.54 -13.13 3.07
CA LEU A 45 -0.73 -11.74 2.64
C LEU A 45 -1.12 -11.66 1.16
N LYS A 46 -0.51 -12.48 0.30
CA LYS A 46 -0.86 -12.59 -1.12
C LYS A 46 -2.30 -13.05 -1.31
N LYS A 47 -2.72 -14.13 -0.65
CA LYS A 47 -4.12 -14.62 -0.69
C LYS A 47 -5.12 -13.55 -0.24
N ARG A 48 -4.79 -12.82 0.83
CA ARG A 48 -5.63 -11.73 1.34
C ARG A 48 -5.73 -10.57 0.33
N SER A 49 -4.61 -10.20 -0.29
CA SER A 49 -4.54 -9.17 -1.33
C SER A 49 -5.35 -9.56 -2.56
N GLU A 50 -5.25 -10.81 -3.01
CA GLU A 50 -6.03 -11.35 -4.12
C GLU A 50 -7.53 -11.33 -3.84
N ARG A 51 -7.97 -11.73 -2.63
CA ARG A 51 -9.37 -11.63 -2.22
C ARG A 51 -9.88 -10.18 -2.27
N LYS A 52 -9.11 -9.23 -1.72
CA LYS A 52 -9.50 -7.81 -1.72
C LYS A 52 -9.54 -7.24 -3.13
N CYS A 53 -8.57 -7.62 -3.97
CA CYS A 53 -8.52 -7.23 -5.37
C CYS A 53 -9.76 -7.75 -6.13
N ALA A 54 -10.08 -9.03 -5.97
CA ALA A 54 -11.29 -9.62 -6.56
C ALA A 54 -12.56 -8.92 -6.07
N LEU A 55 -12.67 -8.64 -4.78
CA LEU A 55 -13.79 -7.89 -4.20
C LEU A 55 -13.95 -6.51 -4.85
N LEU A 56 -12.85 -5.77 -5.02
CA LEU A 56 -12.87 -4.45 -5.65
C LEU A 56 -13.35 -4.54 -7.10
N TYR A 57 -12.74 -5.41 -7.91
CA TYR A 57 -13.06 -5.50 -9.34
C TYR A 57 -14.45 -6.10 -9.63
N ASN A 58 -14.91 -7.03 -8.79
CA ASN A 58 -16.27 -7.56 -8.87
C ASN A 58 -17.32 -6.46 -8.62
N ASN A 59 -17.03 -5.54 -7.70
CA ASN A 59 -17.94 -4.43 -7.36
C ASN A 59 -17.51 -3.09 -7.99
N LEU A 60 -16.65 -3.12 -9.01
CA LEU A 60 -16.10 -1.90 -9.62
C LEU A 60 -17.19 -0.97 -10.17
N ASP A 61 -18.23 -1.52 -10.77
CA ASP A 61 -19.37 -0.76 -11.28
C ASP A 61 -20.06 0.05 -10.17
N LEU A 62 -20.39 -0.60 -9.05
CA LEU A 62 -20.96 0.06 -7.86
C LEU A 62 -20.04 1.16 -7.32
N ILE A 63 -18.73 0.87 -7.23
CA ILE A 63 -17.74 1.82 -6.73
C ILE A 63 -17.67 3.07 -7.63
N LEU A 64 -17.64 2.88 -8.95
CA LEU A 64 -17.57 4.00 -9.89
C LEU A 64 -18.87 4.82 -9.91
N ARG A 65 -20.04 4.18 -9.79
CA ARG A 65 -21.34 4.88 -9.71
C ARG A 65 -21.47 5.73 -8.43
N HIS A 66 -20.87 5.30 -7.34
CA HIS A 66 -20.83 6.04 -6.06
C HIS A 66 -19.53 6.82 -5.83
N ARG A 67 -18.75 7.11 -6.89
CA ARG A 67 -17.43 7.76 -6.77
C ARG A 67 -17.48 9.03 -5.93
N ASP A 68 -18.39 9.95 -6.23
CA ASP A 68 -18.43 11.26 -5.59
C ASP A 68 -18.78 11.15 -4.10
N GLU A 69 -19.67 10.21 -3.75
CA GLU A 69 -20.00 9.88 -2.36
C GLU A 69 -18.79 9.28 -1.63
N ILE A 70 -18.04 8.37 -2.28
CA ILE A 70 -16.84 7.75 -1.71
C ILE A 70 -15.76 8.81 -1.43
N VAL A 71 -15.53 9.72 -2.37
CA VAL A 71 -14.55 10.79 -2.23
C VAL A 71 -14.97 11.80 -1.15
N ALA A 72 -16.26 12.12 -1.06
CA ALA A 72 -16.79 13.05 -0.06
C ALA A 72 -16.82 12.48 1.37
N THR A 73 -16.79 11.15 1.52
CA THR A 73 -16.90 10.49 2.83
C THR A 73 -15.52 10.08 3.35
N PRO A 74 -14.95 10.73 4.39
CA PRO A 74 -13.56 10.49 4.83
C PRO A 74 -13.24 9.02 5.15
N ARG A 75 -14.18 8.31 5.79
CA ARG A 75 -13.99 6.89 6.14
C ARG A 75 -13.86 5.98 4.93
N TYR A 76 -14.52 6.30 3.81
CA TYR A 76 -14.40 5.54 2.55
C TYR A 76 -13.18 5.98 1.76
N ALA A 77 -12.96 7.29 1.67
CA ALA A 77 -11.84 7.90 0.97
C ALA A 77 -10.49 7.37 1.43
N ASN A 78 -10.34 7.07 2.72
CA ASN A 78 -9.08 6.64 3.35
C ASN A 78 -8.85 5.12 3.37
N ILE A 79 -9.72 4.32 2.74
CA ILE A 79 -9.52 2.87 2.57
C ILE A 79 -8.24 2.63 1.77
N ASP A 80 -7.38 1.76 2.30
CA ASP A 80 -6.16 1.33 1.61
C ASP A 80 -6.49 0.36 0.47
N VAL A 81 -6.03 0.71 -0.74
CA VAL A 81 -6.24 -0.01 -2.00
C VAL A 81 -4.93 -0.22 -2.77
N HIS A 82 -3.78 -0.30 -2.10
CA HIS A 82 -2.49 -0.55 -2.75
C HIS A 82 -2.46 -1.81 -3.64
N TYR A 83 -3.34 -2.78 -3.38
CA TYR A 83 -3.49 -4.02 -4.15
C TYR A 83 -4.29 -3.85 -5.44
N ALA A 84 -5.00 -2.74 -5.61
CA ALA A 84 -5.93 -2.54 -6.71
C ALA A 84 -5.22 -2.31 -8.03
N ILE A 85 -4.07 -1.65 -8.03
CA ILE A 85 -3.32 -1.34 -9.25
C ILE A 85 -1.90 -1.87 -9.19
N ARG A 86 -1.44 -2.47 -10.28
CA ARG A 86 -0.07 -2.97 -10.41
C ARG A 86 0.67 -2.19 -11.48
N GLY A 87 1.83 -1.68 -11.14
CA GLY A 87 2.68 -0.95 -12.08
C GLY A 87 4.11 -1.43 -12.01
N GLY A 88 4.91 -0.98 -12.96
CA GLY A 88 6.35 -1.14 -12.90
C GLY A 88 6.98 -1.00 -14.26
N GLY A 89 8.28 -0.79 -14.29
CA GLY A 89 9.02 -0.66 -15.53
C GLY A 89 10.32 -1.41 -15.52
N LEU A 90 10.81 -1.71 -16.71
CA LEU A 90 12.18 -2.14 -16.91
C LEU A 90 13.10 -1.07 -16.31
N TYR A 91 14.14 -1.51 -15.57
CA TYR A 91 15.13 -0.67 -14.88
C TYR A 91 14.65 0.16 -13.67
N VAL A 92 13.33 0.39 -13.51
CA VAL A 92 12.78 1.14 -12.36
C VAL A 92 12.05 0.24 -11.35
N GLY A 93 11.86 -1.04 -11.69
CA GLY A 93 11.24 -2.02 -10.81
C GLY A 93 9.73 -1.82 -10.67
N HIS A 94 9.16 -2.39 -9.62
CA HIS A 94 7.72 -2.32 -9.35
C HIS A 94 7.31 -0.92 -8.88
N LEU A 95 6.10 -0.52 -9.27
CA LEU A 95 5.46 0.65 -8.69
C LEU A 95 5.24 0.42 -7.20
N SER A 96 5.85 1.26 -6.37
CA SER A 96 5.58 1.28 -4.94
C SER A 96 4.22 1.94 -4.69
N ALA A 97 3.21 1.14 -4.31
CA ALA A 97 1.90 1.61 -3.88
C ALA A 97 1.74 1.59 -2.34
N VAL A 98 2.81 1.27 -1.62
CA VAL A 98 2.92 1.27 -0.15
C VAL A 98 4.29 1.81 0.23
N ARG A 99 4.31 2.76 1.16
CA ARG A 99 5.55 3.27 1.76
C ARG A 99 5.55 3.05 3.26
N HIS A 100 6.69 2.62 3.79
CA HIS A 100 6.88 2.37 5.20
C HIS A 100 7.64 3.53 5.85
N PHE A 101 7.21 3.91 7.04
CA PHE A 101 7.80 4.95 7.87
C PHE A 101 8.01 4.41 9.27
N ASN A 102 9.05 4.87 9.96
CA ASN A 102 9.24 4.58 11.37
C ASN A 102 9.00 5.87 12.17
N PHE A 103 7.95 5.86 12.99
CA PHE A 103 7.62 6.96 13.90
C PHE A 103 7.81 6.49 15.34
N ALA A 104 8.82 7.03 16.02
CA ALA A 104 9.11 6.74 17.42
C ALA A 104 9.16 5.23 17.75
N GLY A 105 9.81 4.44 16.88
CA GLY A 105 9.95 2.99 17.03
C GLY A 105 8.72 2.18 16.57
N THR A 106 7.72 2.83 15.96
CA THR A 106 6.55 2.17 15.39
C THR A 106 6.62 2.21 13.87
N LEU A 107 6.57 1.03 13.24
CA LEU A 107 6.49 0.92 11.78
C LEU A 107 5.06 1.23 11.32
N VAL A 108 4.91 2.26 10.48
CA VAL A 108 3.65 2.69 9.88
C VAL A 108 3.72 2.48 8.37
N SER A 109 2.76 1.74 7.82
CA SER A 109 2.64 1.49 6.40
C SER A 109 1.54 2.36 5.80
N ILE A 110 1.88 3.17 4.80
CA ILE A 110 0.96 4.09 4.13
C ILE A 110 0.78 3.62 2.68
N GLY A 111 -0.36 3.01 2.40
CA GLY A 111 -0.78 2.60 1.06
C GLY A 111 -1.55 3.69 0.31
N LEU A 112 -1.66 3.51 -1.01
CA LEU A 112 -2.55 4.28 -1.88
C LEU A 112 -4.00 4.23 -1.36
N LYS A 113 -4.65 5.39 -1.32
CA LYS A 113 -6.02 5.54 -0.84
C LYS A 113 -7.04 5.40 -1.95
N LEU A 114 -8.25 4.94 -1.61
CA LEU A 114 -9.34 4.74 -2.56
C LEU A 114 -9.71 6.03 -3.28
N SER A 115 -9.79 7.14 -2.56
CA SER A 115 -10.04 8.46 -3.16
C SER A 115 -9.01 8.81 -4.25
N SER A 116 -7.72 8.70 -3.94
CA SER A 116 -6.64 8.95 -4.90
C SER A 116 -6.67 8.00 -6.09
N LEU A 117 -7.00 6.71 -5.89
CA LEU A 117 -7.18 5.78 -7.00
C LEU A 117 -8.33 6.19 -7.93
N LEU A 118 -9.47 6.63 -7.37
CA LEU A 118 -10.62 7.08 -8.15
C LEU A 118 -10.35 8.39 -8.91
N GLU A 119 -9.53 9.28 -8.36
CA GLU A 119 -9.04 10.47 -9.07
C GLU A 119 -8.09 10.08 -10.22
N ILE A 120 -7.18 9.13 -9.98
CA ILE A 120 -6.25 8.64 -11.01
C ILE A 120 -7.02 7.99 -12.17
N TRP A 121 -8.03 7.17 -11.88
CA TRP A 121 -8.89 6.56 -12.89
C TRP A 121 -9.79 7.55 -13.64
N ASP A 122 -9.97 8.76 -13.12
CA ASP A 122 -10.69 9.80 -13.85
C ASP A 122 -9.84 10.42 -14.97
N ASN A 123 -8.52 10.21 -14.94
CA ASN A 123 -7.62 10.70 -15.97
C ASN A 123 -7.74 9.88 -17.26
N GLU A 124 -7.73 10.56 -18.43
CA GLU A 124 -7.78 9.93 -19.76
C GLU A 124 -6.67 8.88 -19.99
N GLN A 125 -5.50 9.09 -19.38
CA GLN A 125 -4.39 8.14 -19.40
C GLN A 125 -4.79 6.77 -18.82
N PHE A 126 -5.78 6.71 -17.93
CA PHE A 126 -6.27 5.50 -17.26
C PHE A 126 -7.64 5.02 -17.77
N LYS A 127 -8.25 5.71 -18.74
CA LYS A 127 -9.54 5.35 -19.34
C LYS A 127 -9.38 4.72 -20.72
N VAL A 128 -10.20 3.72 -21.02
CA VAL A 128 -10.19 3.01 -22.31
C VAL A 128 -11.63 2.69 -22.69
N GLU A 129 -12.02 2.96 -23.93
CA GLU A 129 -13.34 2.57 -24.41
C GLU A 129 -13.49 1.04 -24.49
N CYS A 130 -14.58 0.52 -23.93
CA CYS A 130 -14.94 -0.87 -24.03
C CYS A 130 -15.92 -1.09 -25.19
N LYS A 131 -15.84 -2.27 -25.84
CA LYS A 131 -16.79 -2.70 -26.89
C LYS A 131 -18.26 -2.71 -26.44
N CYS A 132 -18.54 -2.73 -25.13
CA CYS A 132 -19.90 -2.64 -24.61
C CYS A 132 -20.45 -1.21 -24.50
N GLY A 133 -19.69 -0.20 -24.93
CA GLY A 133 -20.04 1.22 -24.89
C GLY A 133 -19.70 1.91 -23.56
N ASP A 134 -19.10 1.19 -22.61
CA ASP A 134 -18.72 1.72 -21.30
C ASP A 134 -17.20 2.02 -21.24
N THR A 135 -16.76 2.75 -20.22
CA THR A 135 -15.35 3.08 -19.99
C THR A 135 -14.69 2.04 -19.08
N ALA A 136 -13.67 1.37 -19.58
CA ALA A 136 -12.78 0.52 -18.81
C ALA A 136 -11.66 1.33 -18.15
N VAL A 137 -11.23 0.90 -16.97
CA VAL A 137 -10.16 1.55 -16.20
C VAL A 137 -8.91 0.68 -16.15
N ILE A 138 -7.74 1.31 -16.22
CA ILE A 138 -6.43 0.62 -16.20
C ILE A 138 -6.17 0.04 -14.80
N ARG A 139 -6.02 -1.28 -14.74
CA ARG A 139 -5.70 -2.03 -13.51
C ARG A 139 -4.23 -2.42 -13.37
N SER A 140 -3.52 -2.46 -14.50
CA SER A 140 -2.09 -2.72 -14.48
C SER A 140 -1.39 -2.15 -15.68
N PHE A 141 -0.13 -1.76 -15.51
CA PHE A 141 0.73 -1.32 -16.61
C PHE A 141 2.17 -1.78 -16.40
N SER A 142 2.88 -1.97 -17.52
CA SER A 142 4.31 -2.21 -17.56
C SER A 142 4.95 -1.44 -18.72
N GLY A 143 6.19 -1.00 -18.58
CA GLY A 143 6.83 -0.24 -19.65
C GLY A 143 8.31 0.03 -19.43
N SER A 144 8.86 0.95 -20.20
CA SER A 144 10.25 1.40 -20.05
C SER A 144 10.29 2.92 -19.98
N PRO A 145 11.00 3.50 -18.98
CA PRO A 145 11.23 4.94 -18.93
C PRO A 145 12.10 5.42 -20.10
N LEU A 146 12.96 4.56 -20.66
CA LEU A 146 13.88 4.92 -21.73
C LEU A 146 13.19 5.05 -23.09
N SER A 147 12.26 4.14 -23.40
CA SER A 147 11.51 4.20 -24.65
C SER A 147 10.20 4.99 -24.52
N GLY A 148 9.77 5.29 -23.29
CA GLY A 148 8.48 5.93 -22.99
C GLY A 148 7.25 5.05 -23.26
N GLY A 149 7.42 3.92 -23.95
CA GLY A 149 6.35 3.00 -24.30
C GLY A 149 5.90 2.14 -23.12
N SER A 150 4.61 1.82 -23.10
CA SER A 150 4.01 0.91 -22.13
C SER A 150 2.97 -0.02 -22.73
N MET A 151 2.78 -1.13 -22.06
CA MET A 151 1.62 -2.01 -22.17
C MET A 151 0.78 -1.86 -20.92
N ALA A 152 -0.54 -1.96 -21.05
CA ALA A 152 -1.44 -1.91 -19.93
C ALA A 152 -2.63 -2.83 -20.12
N THR A 153 -3.27 -3.18 -19.00
CA THR A 153 -4.49 -3.98 -18.96
C THR A 153 -5.55 -3.16 -18.25
N ALA A 154 -6.67 -2.95 -18.93
CA ALA A 154 -7.87 -2.35 -18.39
C ALA A 154 -8.94 -3.39 -18.10
N VAL A 155 -9.85 -3.08 -17.17
CA VAL A 155 -11.04 -3.89 -16.86
C VAL A 155 -12.28 -3.03 -17.04
N CYS A 156 -13.24 -3.55 -17.78
CA CYS A 156 -14.54 -2.91 -17.91
C CYS A 156 -15.39 -3.16 -16.65
N PRO A 157 -15.95 -2.13 -16.01
CA PRO A 157 -16.80 -2.28 -14.82
C PRO A 157 -18.07 -3.08 -15.10
N LYS A 158 -18.65 -2.92 -16.29
CA LYS A 158 -19.93 -3.52 -16.69
C LYS A 158 -19.80 -4.95 -17.21
N CYS A 159 -19.02 -5.16 -18.27
CA CYS A 159 -18.89 -6.49 -18.88
C CYS A 159 -17.76 -7.35 -18.31
N LYS A 160 -16.95 -6.82 -17.37
CA LYS A 160 -15.81 -7.48 -16.71
C LYS A 160 -14.72 -8.02 -17.64
N LYS A 161 -14.77 -7.68 -18.93
CA LYS A 161 -13.74 -8.08 -19.91
C LYS A 161 -12.47 -7.27 -19.69
N GLU A 162 -11.34 -7.96 -19.86
CA GLU A 162 -10.03 -7.33 -19.89
C GLU A 162 -9.71 -6.80 -21.29
N ILE A 163 -9.04 -5.65 -21.33
CA ILE A 163 -8.63 -4.99 -22.56
C ILE A 163 -7.13 -4.71 -22.47
N HIS A 164 -6.37 -5.19 -23.45
CA HIS A 164 -4.94 -4.88 -23.53
C HIS A 164 -4.72 -3.62 -24.36
N VAL A 165 -3.97 -2.69 -23.80
CA VAL A 165 -3.63 -1.40 -24.40
C VAL A 165 -2.12 -1.33 -24.60
N LYS A 166 -1.69 -0.79 -25.73
CA LYS A 166 -0.28 -0.58 -26.06
C LYS A 166 -0.04 0.90 -26.35
N ASN A 167 1.24 1.29 -26.34
CA ASN A 167 1.71 2.60 -26.80
C ASN A 167 1.14 3.81 -26.02
N ARG A 168 0.84 3.63 -24.73
CA ARG A 168 0.59 4.76 -23.82
C ARG A 168 1.88 5.21 -23.15
N SER A 169 1.90 6.46 -22.67
CA SER A 169 3.06 7.02 -21.98
C SER A 169 3.32 6.29 -20.65
N PHE A 170 4.45 5.60 -20.53
CA PHE A 170 4.88 5.00 -19.27
C PHE A 170 5.04 6.05 -18.17
N GLY A 171 5.67 7.19 -18.51
CA GLY A 171 5.84 8.31 -17.59
C GLY A 171 4.51 8.92 -17.14
N GLY A 172 3.49 8.92 -18.00
CA GLY A 172 2.14 9.35 -17.64
C GLY A 172 1.51 8.46 -16.56
N TYR A 173 1.65 7.13 -16.69
CA TYR A 173 1.18 6.21 -15.67
C TYR A 173 1.93 6.35 -14.35
N CYS A 174 3.26 6.29 -14.38
CA CYS A 174 4.08 6.40 -13.17
C CYS A 174 3.89 7.76 -12.48
N GLY A 175 3.91 8.86 -13.24
CA GLY A 175 3.77 10.20 -12.70
C GLY A 175 2.45 10.42 -11.97
N LEU A 176 1.32 10.06 -12.58
CA LEU A 176 0.00 10.20 -11.95
C LEU A 176 -0.14 9.32 -10.70
N MET A 177 0.38 8.09 -10.75
CA MET A 177 0.40 7.20 -9.60
C MET A 177 1.24 7.75 -8.45
N SER A 178 2.45 8.22 -8.74
CA SER A 178 3.36 8.81 -7.75
C SER A 178 2.75 10.05 -7.10
N ILE A 179 2.18 10.97 -7.88
CA ILE A 179 1.55 12.19 -7.36
C ILE A 179 0.39 11.85 -6.41
N GLY A 180 -0.47 10.90 -6.77
CA GLY A 180 -1.58 10.48 -5.92
C GLY A 180 -1.10 9.85 -4.61
N HIS A 181 -0.14 8.93 -4.68
CA HIS A 181 0.40 8.26 -3.50
C HIS A 181 1.20 9.21 -2.60
N GLU A 182 1.99 10.12 -3.17
CA GLU A 182 2.71 11.16 -2.41
C GLU A 182 1.75 12.09 -1.67
N ARG A 183 0.64 12.48 -2.30
CA ARG A 183 -0.41 13.28 -1.65
C ARG A 183 -1.04 12.52 -0.47
N ASP A 184 -1.29 11.23 -0.62
CA ASP A 184 -1.81 10.39 0.46
C ASP A 184 -0.84 10.29 1.63
N ILE A 185 0.44 10.08 1.32
CA ILE A 185 1.53 10.08 2.30
C ILE A 185 1.57 11.41 3.05
N GLU A 186 1.58 12.53 2.32
CA GLU A 186 1.66 13.87 2.91
C GLU A 186 0.49 14.13 3.88
N LYS A 187 -0.74 13.77 3.50
CA LYS A 187 -1.92 13.90 4.37
C LYS A 187 -1.76 13.10 5.66
N VAL A 188 -1.35 11.84 5.57
CA VAL A 188 -1.18 10.97 6.75
C VAL A 188 -0.03 11.46 7.63
N VAL A 189 1.11 11.85 7.05
CA VAL A 189 2.26 12.38 7.79
C VAL A 189 1.88 13.67 8.52
N LYS A 190 1.17 14.61 7.86
CA LYS A 190 0.68 15.83 8.50
C LYS A 190 -0.28 15.54 9.66
N SER A 191 -1.19 14.58 9.50
CA SER A 191 -2.10 14.14 10.57
C SER A 191 -1.33 13.54 11.77
N ILE A 192 -0.33 12.71 11.50
CA ILE A 192 0.54 12.13 12.53
C ILE A 192 1.31 13.23 13.28
N ILE A 193 1.94 14.17 12.56
CA ILE A 193 2.70 15.28 13.16
C ILE A 193 1.77 16.13 14.04
N ALA A 194 0.60 16.52 13.53
CA ALA A 194 -0.35 17.32 14.30
C ALA A 194 -0.78 16.62 15.61
N LYS A 195 -1.08 15.32 15.54
CA LYS A 195 -1.44 14.51 16.72
C LYS A 195 -0.28 14.36 17.69
N TRP A 196 0.93 14.22 17.17
CA TRP A 196 2.14 14.15 17.98
C TRP A 196 2.39 15.45 18.74
N THR A 197 2.31 16.60 18.06
CA THR A 197 2.46 17.92 18.68
C THR A 197 1.42 18.15 19.79
N LEU A 198 0.16 17.77 19.57
CA LEU A 198 -0.88 17.85 20.60
C LEU A 198 -0.58 16.94 21.80
N ALA A 199 -0.04 15.75 21.56
CA ALA A 199 0.34 14.81 22.61
C ALA A 199 1.53 15.31 23.43
N GLU A 200 2.52 15.96 22.81
CA GLU A 200 3.66 16.59 23.49
C GLU A 200 3.21 17.73 24.40
N VAL A 201 2.36 18.64 23.90
CA VAL A 201 1.82 19.73 24.73
C VAL A 201 1.02 19.19 25.93
N ALA A 202 0.22 18.14 25.72
CA ALA A 202 -0.52 17.49 26.80
C ALA A 202 0.42 16.80 27.80
N TYR A 203 1.52 16.22 27.32
CA TYR A 203 2.54 15.62 28.17
C TYR A 203 3.24 16.66 29.04
N GLU A 204 3.72 17.75 28.46
CA GLU A 204 4.37 18.85 29.19
C GLU A 204 3.47 19.41 30.30
N LYS A 205 2.18 19.60 29.99
CA LYS A 205 1.20 20.02 30.99
C LYS A 205 1.06 19.01 32.14
N ASN A 206 0.95 17.72 31.84
CA ASN A 206 0.82 16.68 32.87
C ASN A 206 2.10 16.56 33.72
N ALA A 207 3.27 16.70 33.11
CA ALA A 207 4.56 16.69 33.79
C ALA A 207 4.69 17.89 34.74
N ALA A 208 4.29 19.08 34.30
CA ALA A 208 4.26 20.29 35.12
C ALA A 208 3.30 20.16 36.32
N GLU A 209 2.22 19.39 36.18
CA GLU A 209 1.26 19.09 37.25
C GLU A 209 1.72 17.96 38.20
N GLY A 210 2.95 17.45 38.05
CA GLY A 210 3.51 16.40 38.90
C GLY A 210 2.83 15.04 38.75
N LYS A 211 2.00 14.86 37.72
CA LYS A 211 1.38 13.56 37.40
C LYS A 211 2.47 12.69 36.79
N ASP A 212 2.64 11.49 37.34
CA ASP A 212 3.63 10.51 36.90
C ASP A 212 3.39 10.19 35.41
N ALA A 213 4.11 10.89 34.53
CA ALA A 213 3.92 10.82 33.10
C ALA A 213 4.70 9.62 32.59
N LYS A 214 4.30 8.41 33.03
CA LYS A 214 4.67 7.17 32.36
C LYS A 214 4.39 7.42 30.89
N TRP A 215 5.44 7.36 30.06
CA TRP A 215 5.38 7.46 28.61
C TRP A 215 4.37 6.42 28.09
N ARG A 216 3.08 6.74 28.15
CA ARG A 216 2.05 6.00 27.43
C ARG A 216 2.35 6.36 26.00
N LYS A 217 3.09 5.48 25.31
CA LYS A 217 3.44 5.58 23.90
C LYS A 217 2.27 6.21 23.15
N ALA A 218 2.32 7.52 22.90
CA ALA A 218 1.23 8.26 22.29
C ALA A 218 0.90 7.67 20.91
N GLY A 219 1.86 6.95 20.32
CA GLY A 219 1.72 6.12 19.13
C GLY A 219 0.53 5.16 19.13
N LEU A 220 0.09 4.62 20.28
CA LEU A 220 -1.05 3.69 20.33
C LEU A 220 -2.39 4.34 19.96
N LYS A 221 -2.47 5.69 20.03
CA LYS A 221 -3.66 6.49 19.69
C LYS A 221 -3.50 7.24 18.36
N LEU A 222 -2.39 7.09 17.63
CA LEU A 222 -2.23 7.64 16.29
C LEU A 222 -3.04 6.79 15.29
N ARG A 223 -4.36 6.89 15.37
CA ARG A 223 -5.27 6.44 14.32
C ARG A 223 -5.79 7.67 13.61
N ASP A 224 -5.99 7.58 12.30
CA ASP A 224 -6.66 8.63 11.53
C ASP A 224 -8.07 8.89 12.10
N ASP A 225 -8.60 10.11 11.99
CA ASP A 225 -9.78 10.58 12.75
C ASP A 225 -11.13 9.99 12.27
N GLY A 226 -11.09 8.89 11.51
CA GLY A 226 -12.27 8.20 10.99
C GLY A 226 -12.53 6.87 11.69
N GLU A 227 -13.81 6.48 11.77
CA GLU A 227 -14.17 5.09 12.05
C GLU A 227 -13.47 4.18 11.02
N PRO A 228 -12.82 3.09 11.48
CA PRO A 228 -12.13 2.18 10.57
C PRO A 228 -13.16 1.51 9.65
N CYS A 229 -13.17 1.91 8.38
CA CYS A 229 -13.94 1.25 7.34
C CYS A 229 -13.02 0.37 6.49
N ASN A 230 -13.53 -0.78 6.06
CA ASN A 230 -12.86 -1.64 5.10
C ASN A 230 -13.70 -1.74 3.81
N LEU A 231 -13.08 -2.25 2.75
CA LEU A 231 -13.73 -2.34 1.44
C LEU A 231 -15.04 -3.17 1.46
N GLU A 232 -15.10 -4.24 2.26
CA GLU A 232 -16.30 -5.10 2.38
C GLU A 232 -17.46 -4.36 3.02
N THR A 233 -17.18 -3.64 4.12
CA THR A 233 -18.17 -2.82 4.83
C THR A 233 -18.72 -1.74 3.90
N MET A 234 -17.86 -0.98 3.23
CA MET A 234 -18.29 0.06 2.28
C MET A 234 -19.18 -0.51 1.17
N ILE A 235 -18.78 -1.63 0.56
CA ILE A 235 -19.58 -2.26 -0.51
C ILE A 235 -20.97 -2.66 -0.01
N ASN A 236 -21.06 -3.23 1.19
CA ASN A 236 -22.35 -3.63 1.77
C ASN A 236 -23.25 -2.42 2.06
N GLU A 237 -22.67 -1.35 2.61
CA GLU A 237 -23.39 -0.10 2.87
C GLU A 237 -23.94 0.54 1.58
N LEU A 238 -23.13 0.58 0.52
CA LEU A 238 -23.55 1.08 -0.79
C LEU A 238 -24.67 0.21 -1.40
N LYS A 239 -24.56 -1.11 -1.33
CA LYS A 239 -25.63 -2.03 -1.81
C LYS A 239 -26.94 -1.86 -1.05
N LEU A 240 -26.86 -1.77 0.27
CA LEU A 240 -28.05 -1.55 1.12
C LEU A 240 -28.73 -0.23 0.76
N LYS A 241 -27.95 0.82 0.49
CA LYS A 241 -28.46 2.11 0.04
C LYS A 241 -29.18 2.02 -1.30
N GLU A 242 -28.58 1.37 -2.30
CA GLU A 242 -29.24 1.16 -3.60
C GLU A 242 -30.53 0.37 -3.47
N PHE A 243 -30.54 -0.67 -2.64
CA PHE A 243 -31.74 -1.46 -2.37
C PHE A 243 -32.86 -0.62 -1.73
N GLN A 244 -32.52 0.24 -0.77
CA GLN A 244 -33.47 1.15 -0.13
C GLN A 244 -34.02 2.20 -1.10
N LEU A 245 -33.19 2.70 -2.03
CA LEU A 245 -33.63 3.65 -3.06
C LEU A 245 -34.53 2.98 -4.10
N ALA A 246 -34.25 1.74 -4.47
CA ALA A 246 -35.07 0.97 -5.41
C ALA A 246 -36.40 0.49 -4.81
N SER A 247 -36.50 0.43 -3.48
CA SER A 247 -37.72 0.04 -2.74
C SER A 247 -38.63 1.22 -2.39
N ARG A 248 -38.28 2.45 -2.81
CA ARG A 248 -39.08 3.67 -2.67
C ARG A 248 -39.72 4.04 -4.00
#